data_AF-A0A1P8FPF8-F1
#
_entry.id   AF-A0A1P8FPF8-F1
#
_cell.length_a   1.000
_cell.length_b   1.000
_cell.length_c   1.000
_cell.angle_alpha   90.00
_cell.angle_beta   90.00
_cell.angle_gamma   90.00
#
_symmetry.space_group_name_H-M   'P 1'
#
loop_
_entity.id
_entity.type
_entity.pdbx_description
1 polymer ?
#
loop_
_entity_poly.entity_id
_entity_poly.type
_entity_poly.pdbx_seq_one_letter_code
_entity_poly.pdbx_strand_id
1 'polypeptide(L)'
;MEVAEPPAPALEGRGVPISTVAVAAGTGPVVYAGDLVRLRYLRTVVNADKTEHPQRGEEAWVWTGREPDPNTDLWGQFGTPELRMALLGRRVGAKFELRVSGKYHSVTVPRYGIAGPKSPSKGRNEYIGQYAALEPVHLAGGEFAYGQPSWSLVEIVAACPADFFTRWARMRQWGFVGNLFGSAWDTSRSGDLKWTSIEAKCPAPDGEVRFMLGPIYWTEQPVVPGMLMAWEASYRSARPKGSFPDDYAFVTINGRTLPTQP
;
A
#
# COMPACT_ATOMS: atom_id res chain seq x y z
N MET A 1 38.80 -10.35 -9.78
CA MET A 1 37.78 -11.35 -10.14
C MET A 1 36.44 -10.73 -9.84
N GLU A 2 35.69 -10.39 -10.88
CA GLU A 2 34.33 -9.88 -10.77
C GLU A 2 33.43 -11.08 -10.46
N VAL A 3 32.92 -11.16 -9.23
CA VAL A 3 32.01 -12.23 -8.83
C VAL A 3 30.66 -11.90 -9.46
N ALA A 4 30.32 -12.60 -10.53
CA ALA A 4 29.00 -12.50 -11.16
C ALA A 4 27.93 -12.70 -10.09
N GLU A 5 27.07 -11.70 -9.94
CA GLU A 5 25.95 -11.75 -9.00
C GLU A 5 25.07 -12.96 -9.35
N PRO A 6 24.72 -13.82 -8.37
CA PRO A 6 23.82 -14.93 -8.63
C PRO A 6 22.51 -14.35 -9.20
N PRO A 7 21.97 -14.92 -10.29
CA PRO A 7 20.70 -14.47 -10.82
C PRO A 7 19.66 -14.52 -9.70
N ALA A 8 18.85 -13.46 -9.58
CA ALA A 8 17.69 -13.48 -8.70
C ALA A 8 16.94 -14.79 -8.94
N PRO A 9 16.50 -15.51 -7.89
CA PRO A 9 15.87 -16.82 -8.05
C PRO A 9 14.75 -16.70 -9.08
N ALA A 10 14.88 -17.44 -10.18
CA ALA A 10 13.83 -17.51 -11.18
C ALA A 10 12.57 -17.99 -10.47
N LEU A 11 11.52 -17.16 -10.45
CA LEU A 11 10.20 -17.54 -9.95
C LEU A 11 9.49 -18.47 -10.95
N GLU A 12 10.23 -19.44 -11.51
CA GLU A 12 9.74 -20.44 -12.45
C GLU A 12 9.24 -21.65 -11.68
N GLY A 13 7.99 -21.54 -11.21
CA GLY A 13 7.31 -22.62 -10.53
C GLY A 13 5.81 -22.36 -10.49
N ARG A 14 5.05 -23.15 -11.26
CA ARG A 14 3.57 -23.29 -11.25
C ARG A 14 2.79 -22.09 -10.66
N GLY A 15 2.37 -21.18 -11.54
CA GLY A 15 1.31 -20.22 -11.22
C GLY A 15 1.75 -18.86 -10.71
N VAL A 16 3.05 -18.52 -10.77
CA VAL A 16 3.49 -17.14 -10.49
C VAL A 16 3.08 -16.25 -11.67
N PRO A 17 2.20 -15.25 -11.45
CA PRO A 17 1.65 -14.43 -12.53
C PRO A 17 2.65 -13.39 -13.08
N ILE A 18 3.90 -13.34 -12.62
CA ILE A 18 4.88 -12.34 -13.04
C ILE A 18 6.16 -13.00 -13.55
N SER A 19 6.80 -12.36 -14.53
CA SER A 19 8.17 -12.67 -14.94
C SER A 19 9.01 -11.40 -14.94
N THR A 20 10.31 -11.56 -14.68
CA THR A 20 11.26 -10.45 -14.69
C THR A 20 12.45 -10.73 -15.59
N VAL A 21 12.85 -9.74 -16.38
CA VAL A 21 14.05 -9.82 -17.23
C VAL A 21 15.04 -8.78 -16.77
N ALA A 22 16.24 -9.19 -16.35
CA ALA A 22 17.28 -8.24 -15.95
C ALA A 22 17.74 -7.41 -17.16
N VAL A 23 17.81 -6.08 -16.99
CA VAL A 23 18.26 -5.13 -18.00
C VAL A 23 19.63 -4.58 -17.64
N ALA A 24 19.85 -4.24 -16.37
CA ALA A 24 21.14 -3.81 -15.84
C ALA A 24 21.29 -4.24 -14.38
N ALA A 25 22.50 -4.65 -14.00
CA ALA A 25 22.84 -4.93 -12.61
C ALA A 25 22.97 -3.62 -11.82
N GLY A 26 22.58 -3.66 -10.55
CA GLY A 26 22.78 -2.55 -9.62
C GLY A 26 24.15 -2.65 -8.95
N THR A 27 24.67 -1.51 -8.50
CA THR A 27 25.96 -1.44 -7.78
C THR A 27 25.80 -1.04 -6.31
N GLY A 28 24.59 -0.65 -5.91
CA GLY A 28 24.32 -0.22 -4.55
C GLY A 28 24.05 -1.38 -3.57
N PRO A 29 23.48 -1.05 -2.39
CA PRO A 29 23.10 -2.04 -1.39
C PRO A 29 22.13 -3.09 -1.95
N VAL A 30 22.22 -4.31 -1.40
CA VAL A 30 21.26 -5.38 -1.70
C VAL A 30 19.94 -5.10 -0.97
N VAL A 31 18.82 -5.39 -1.63
CA VAL A 31 17.48 -5.32 -1.04
C VAL A 31 17.24 -6.56 -0.19
N TYR A 32 16.94 -6.35 1.08
CA TYR A 32 16.59 -7.39 2.05
C TYR A 32 15.09 -7.38 2.37
N ALA A 33 14.63 -8.43 3.05
CA ALA A 33 13.29 -8.46 3.61
C ALA A 33 13.22 -7.49 4.79
N GLY A 34 12.22 -6.61 4.79
CA GLY A 34 12.06 -5.55 5.80
C GLY A 34 12.42 -4.17 5.28
N ASP A 35 13.07 -4.09 4.12
CA ASP A 35 13.43 -2.81 3.52
C ASP A 35 12.22 -2.07 2.97
N LEU A 36 12.30 -0.75 3.04
CA LEU A 36 11.49 0.17 2.26
C LEU A 36 12.26 0.54 0.98
N VAL A 37 11.67 0.21 -0.16
CA VAL A 37 12.32 0.29 -1.47
C VAL A 37 11.64 1.36 -2.32
N ARG A 38 12.41 2.34 -2.78
CA ARG A 38 11.96 3.34 -3.75
C ARG A 38 12.17 2.80 -5.15
N LEU A 39 11.09 2.70 -5.90
CA LEU A 39 11.09 2.28 -7.30
C LEU A 39 10.85 3.49 -8.19
N ARG A 40 11.55 3.53 -9.32
CA ARG A 40 11.17 4.32 -10.49
C ARG A 40 10.73 3.36 -11.57
N TYR A 41 9.61 3.63 -12.21
CA TYR A 41 9.10 2.75 -13.26
C TYR A 41 8.60 3.53 -14.46
N LEU A 42 8.75 2.91 -15.63
CA LEU A 42 8.21 3.37 -16.90
C LEU A 42 7.29 2.28 -17.41
N ARG A 43 5.98 2.56 -17.39
CA ARG A 43 4.96 1.62 -17.87
C ARG A 43 4.82 1.74 -19.38
N THR A 44 4.77 0.61 -20.07
CA THR A 44 4.50 0.51 -21.50
C THR A 44 3.18 -0.22 -21.71
N VAL A 45 2.24 0.44 -22.39
CA VAL A 45 0.97 -0.14 -22.79
C VAL A 45 1.05 -0.58 -24.25
N VAL A 46 0.56 -1.77 -24.56
CA VAL A 46 0.50 -2.29 -25.92
C VAL A 46 -0.91 -2.10 -26.47
N ASN A 47 -1.05 -1.26 -27.48
CA ASN A 47 -2.34 -0.96 -28.08
C ASN A 47 -2.90 -2.14 -28.91
N ALA A 48 -4.16 -2.02 -29.35
CA ALA A 48 -4.82 -3.05 -30.15
C ALA A 48 -4.11 -3.31 -31.50
N ASP A 49 -3.43 -2.29 -32.04
CA ASP A 49 -2.60 -2.35 -33.23
C ASP A 49 -1.17 -2.87 -32.95
N LYS A 50 -0.91 -3.32 -31.72
CA LYS A 50 0.38 -3.81 -31.21
C LYS A 50 1.47 -2.74 -31.10
N THR A 51 1.14 -1.46 -31.21
CA THR A 51 2.10 -0.39 -30.96
C THR A 51 2.35 -0.24 -29.46
N GLU A 52 3.59 0.05 -29.10
CA GLU A 52 4.00 0.25 -27.71
C GLU A 52 4.00 1.75 -27.36
N HIS A 53 3.27 2.09 -26.31
CA HIS A 53 3.16 3.46 -25.83
C HIS A 53 3.75 3.56 -24.42
N PRO A 54 5.01 4.01 -24.29
CA PRO A 54 5.57 4.31 -22.99
C PRO A 54 4.81 5.47 -22.36
N GLN A 55 4.37 5.29 -21.12
CA GLN A 55 3.73 6.31 -20.31
C GLN A 55 4.79 7.18 -19.63
N ARG A 56 4.35 8.20 -18.88
CA ARG A 56 5.28 9.00 -18.08
C ARG A 56 5.91 8.13 -17.00
N GLY A 57 7.21 8.31 -16.77
CA GLY A 57 7.90 7.66 -15.65
C GLY A 57 7.37 8.15 -14.30
N GLU A 58 7.13 7.22 -13.38
CA GLU A 58 6.59 7.48 -12.05
C GLU A 58 7.46 6.83 -10.97
N GLU A 59 7.18 7.15 -9.71
CA GLU A 59 7.86 6.59 -8.56
C GLU A 59 6.86 6.05 -7.55
N ALA A 60 7.25 4.96 -6.90
CA ALA A 60 6.48 4.30 -5.85
C ALA A 60 7.40 3.79 -4.74
N TRP A 61 6.83 3.57 -3.58
CA TRP A 61 7.53 2.97 -2.45
C TRP A 61 6.91 1.61 -2.14
N VAL A 62 7.75 0.60 -1.96
CA VAL A 62 7.33 -0.78 -1.69
C VAL A 62 8.05 -1.29 -0.46
N TRP A 63 7.31 -1.86 0.48
CA TRP A 63 7.91 -2.51 1.64
C TRP A 63 8.07 -4.00 1.39
N THR A 64 9.26 -4.55 1.66
CA THR A 64 9.57 -5.96 1.38
C THR A 64 9.40 -6.86 2.60
N GLY A 65 9.15 -6.31 3.80
CA GLY A 65 9.03 -7.07 5.06
C GLY A 65 7.73 -7.85 5.21
N ARG A 66 7.75 -8.96 5.97
CA ARG A 66 6.61 -9.88 6.10
C ARG A 66 5.32 -9.16 6.53
N GLU A 67 4.20 -9.42 5.83
CA GLU A 67 2.91 -8.87 6.26
C GLU A 67 2.51 -9.36 7.65
N PRO A 68 1.92 -8.51 8.50
CA PRO A 68 1.65 -8.86 9.90
C PRO A 68 0.61 -9.98 10.08
N ASP A 69 -0.38 -10.11 9.19
CA ASP A 69 -1.48 -11.08 9.31
C ASP A 69 -2.13 -11.31 7.92
N PRO A 70 -2.37 -12.55 7.46
CA PRO A 70 -3.10 -12.83 6.21
C PRO A 70 -4.53 -12.26 6.13
N ASN A 71 -5.14 -11.81 7.24
CA ASN A 71 -6.34 -10.97 7.23
C ASN A 71 -6.01 -9.47 6.97
N THR A 72 -5.02 -9.21 6.10
CA THR A 72 -4.32 -7.93 5.88
C THR A 72 -5.17 -6.80 5.33
N ASP A 73 -6.41 -7.08 4.91
CA ASP A 73 -7.34 -6.08 4.40
C ASP A 73 -7.62 -4.95 5.39
N LEU A 74 -7.19 -5.03 6.65
CA LEU A 74 -7.38 -3.95 7.64
C LEU A 74 -6.11 -3.19 7.98
N TRP A 75 -4.95 -3.62 7.46
CA TRP A 75 -3.63 -3.03 7.76
C TRP A 75 -3.02 -2.31 6.57
N GLY A 76 -3.64 -2.40 5.39
CA GLY A 76 -3.20 -1.79 4.13
C GLY A 76 -2.52 -2.77 3.19
N GLN A 77 -2.29 -2.32 1.95
CA GLN A 77 -1.61 -3.11 0.92
C GLN A 77 -0.19 -2.58 0.69
N PHE A 78 0.80 -3.47 0.69
CA PHE A 78 2.23 -3.13 0.62
C PHE A 78 2.86 -3.38 -0.76
N GLY A 79 2.01 -3.67 -1.75
CA GLY A 79 2.38 -4.18 -3.07
C GLY A 79 2.17 -5.69 -3.14
N THR A 80 2.09 -6.23 -4.36
CA THR A 80 1.81 -7.66 -4.50
C THR A 80 2.97 -8.51 -3.96
N PRO A 81 2.69 -9.66 -3.30
CA PRO A 81 3.74 -10.53 -2.77
C PRO A 81 4.78 -10.92 -3.80
N GLU A 82 4.38 -11.13 -5.05
CA GLU A 82 5.26 -11.53 -6.14
C GLU A 82 6.28 -10.44 -6.48
N LEU A 83 5.84 -9.18 -6.56
CA LEU A 83 6.77 -8.06 -6.80
C LEU A 83 7.77 -7.96 -5.65
N ARG A 84 7.28 -8.04 -4.42
CA ARG A 84 8.11 -7.92 -3.23
C ARG A 84 9.19 -9.00 -3.21
N MET A 85 8.82 -10.24 -3.54
CA MET A 85 9.76 -11.34 -3.71
C MET A 85 10.75 -11.10 -4.86
N ALA A 86 10.28 -10.56 -5.98
CA ALA A 86 11.14 -10.25 -7.13
C ALA A 86 12.17 -9.15 -6.84
N LEU A 87 11.98 -8.31 -5.83
CA LEU A 87 12.93 -7.29 -5.41
C LEU A 87 14.06 -7.85 -4.52
N LEU A 88 13.79 -8.90 -3.74
CA LEU A 88 14.76 -9.44 -2.78
C LEU A 88 16.03 -9.93 -3.47
N GLY A 89 17.18 -9.59 -2.90
CA GLY A 89 18.49 -9.97 -3.43
C GLY A 89 18.98 -9.11 -4.60
N ARG A 90 18.14 -8.24 -5.19
CA ARG A 90 18.59 -7.27 -6.19
C ARG A 90 19.32 -6.11 -5.51
N ARG A 91 20.18 -5.42 -6.26
CA ARG A 91 20.89 -4.23 -5.78
C ARG A 91 20.20 -2.93 -6.18
N VAL A 92 20.36 -1.90 -5.37
CA VAL A 92 20.05 -0.52 -5.75
C VAL A 92 20.82 -0.15 -7.03
N GLY A 93 20.12 0.50 -7.97
CA GLY A 93 20.57 0.78 -9.33
C GLY A 93 20.20 -0.31 -10.34
N ALA A 94 19.72 -1.48 -9.89
CA ALA A 94 19.31 -2.54 -10.81
C ALA A 94 18.10 -2.11 -11.64
N LYS A 95 18.11 -2.48 -12.92
CA LYS A 95 17.01 -2.28 -13.85
C LYS A 95 16.51 -3.62 -14.35
N PHE A 96 15.20 -3.80 -14.40
CA PHE A 96 14.59 -5.01 -14.91
C PHE A 96 13.22 -4.72 -15.54
N GLU A 97 12.87 -5.51 -16.55
CA GLU A 97 11.50 -5.53 -17.05
C GLU A 97 10.64 -6.38 -16.11
N LEU A 98 9.45 -5.89 -15.80
CA LEU A 98 8.40 -6.60 -15.10
C LEU A 98 7.26 -6.86 -16.08
N ARG A 99 6.97 -8.14 -16.28
CA ARG A 99 5.89 -8.61 -17.15
C ARG A 99 4.92 -9.44 -16.32
N VAL A 100 3.65 -9.43 -16.71
CA VAL A 100 2.60 -10.19 -16.05
C VAL A 100 2.00 -11.15 -17.06
N SER A 101 1.89 -12.42 -16.69
CA SER A 101 1.23 -13.44 -17.47
C SER A 101 -0.21 -13.61 -16.98
N GLY A 102 -1.13 -13.88 -17.91
CA GLY A 102 -2.55 -14.11 -17.62
C GLY A 102 -3.43 -12.86 -17.67
N LYS A 103 -4.67 -13.07 -18.13
CA LYS A 103 -5.61 -12.00 -18.50
C LYS A 103 -6.09 -11.14 -17.33
N TYR A 104 -6.08 -11.68 -16.11
CA TYR A 104 -6.67 -11.03 -14.92
C TYR A 104 -5.67 -10.75 -13.80
N HIS A 105 -4.38 -10.92 -14.08
CA HIS A 105 -3.35 -10.61 -13.11
C HIS A 105 -2.86 -9.18 -13.31
N SER A 106 -2.63 -8.47 -12.22
CA SER A 106 -1.96 -7.18 -12.22
C SER A 106 -1.02 -7.08 -11.03
N VAL A 107 0.12 -6.43 -11.25
CA VAL A 107 1.04 -6.04 -10.19
C VAL A 107 0.69 -4.62 -9.81
N THR A 108 0.33 -4.44 -8.55
CA THR A 108 0.02 -3.16 -7.96
C THR A 108 1.01 -2.83 -6.85
N VAL A 109 1.28 -1.54 -6.67
CA VAL A 109 2.12 -1.01 -5.60
C VAL A 109 1.46 0.20 -4.97
N PRO A 110 1.61 0.40 -3.66
CA PRO A 110 1.24 1.67 -3.06
C PRO A 110 2.18 2.75 -3.57
N ARG A 111 1.62 3.91 -3.97
CA ARG A 111 2.47 5.05 -4.33
C ARG A 111 3.37 5.49 -3.18
N TYR A 112 2.88 5.33 -1.95
CA TYR A 112 3.50 5.81 -0.72
C TYR A 112 3.68 4.67 0.31
N GLY A 113 4.20 3.51 -0.10
CA GLY A 113 4.60 2.42 0.82
C GLY A 113 3.46 1.61 1.41
N ILE A 114 2.30 2.23 1.65
CA ILE A 114 1.08 1.62 2.17
C ILE A 114 -0.11 2.16 1.36
N ALA A 115 -0.96 1.28 0.86
CA ALA A 115 -2.23 1.63 0.22
C ALA A 115 -3.38 1.32 1.15
N GLY A 116 -4.44 2.13 1.06
CA GLY A 116 -5.67 1.87 1.78
C GLY A 116 -6.26 0.52 1.38
N PRO A 117 -7.06 -0.10 2.25
CA PRO A 117 -7.68 -1.37 1.91
C PRO A 117 -8.67 -1.22 0.77
N LYS A 118 -8.79 -2.26 -0.08
CA LYS A 118 -9.83 -2.28 -1.12
C LYS A 118 -11.19 -2.25 -0.41
N SER A 119 -12.10 -1.41 -0.89
CA SER A 119 -13.49 -1.37 -0.40
C SER A 119 -14.02 -2.81 -0.31
N PRO A 120 -14.57 -3.25 0.83
CA PRO A 120 -14.96 -4.64 0.99
C PRO A 120 -16.07 -4.89 -0.03
N SER A 121 -15.81 -5.76 -0.99
CA SER A 121 -16.80 -6.12 -2.00
C SER A 121 -18.00 -6.73 -1.30
N LYS A 122 -19.11 -5.97 -1.27
CA LYS A 122 -20.44 -6.36 -0.79
C LYS A 122 -20.55 -6.61 0.73
N GLY A 123 -20.95 -5.56 1.45
CA GLY A 123 -22.21 -5.68 2.19
C GLY A 123 -22.26 -5.43 3.70
N ARG A 124 -21.17 -5.26 4.46
CA ARG A 124 -21.30 -5.10 5.93
C ARG A 124 -20.30 -4.21 6.67
N ASN A 125 -19.36 -3.53 6.01
CA ASN A 125 -18.33 -2.77 6.72
C ASN A 125 -18.18 -1.36 6.12
N GLU A 126 -18.25 -0.34 6.98
CA GLU A 126 -17.99 1.05 6.61
C GLU A 126 -16.56 1.43 7.00
N TYR A 127 -15.77 1.86 6.02
CA TYR A 127 -14.57 2.63 6.31
C TYR A 127 -15.00 4.05 6.69
N ILE A 128 -14.93 4.38 7.97
CA ILE A 128 -15.09 5.76 8.43
C ILE A 128 -13.70 6.32 8.72
N GLY A 129 -13.23 7.17 7.81
CA GLY A 129 -11.97 7.90 7.91
C GLY A 129 -11.81 8.79 6.67
N GLN A 130 -11.37 10.03 6.86
CA GLN A 130 -11.14 11.03 5.80
C GLN A 130 -9.88 10.77 4.96
N TYR A 131 -9.28 9.58 5.02
CA TYR A 131 -8.08 9.28 4.26
C TYR A 131 -8.47 8.72 2.90
N ALA A 132 -8.77 9.65 1.99
CA ALA A 132 -8.95 9.40 0.58
C ALA A 132 -7.81 8.51 0.07
N ALA A 133 -8.18 7.26 -0.24
CA ALA A 133 -7.52 6.34 -1.14
C ALA A 133 -6.06 6.68 -1.45
N LEU A 134 -5.11 6.18 -0.66
CA LEU A 134 -3.77 5.93 -1.15
C LEU A 134 -3.91 4.82 -2.21
N GLU A 135 -4.26 5.23 -3.43
CA GLU A 135 -4.62 4.30 -4.48
C GLU A 135 -3.38 3.47 -4.88
N PRO A 136 -3.54 2.15 -4.99
CA PRO A 136 -2.52 1.33 -5.60
C PRO A 136 -2.32 1.77 -7.05
N VAL A 137 -1.06 1.95 -7.46
CA VAL A 137 -0.70 2.16 -8.86
C VAL A 137 -0.37 0.83 -9.49
N HIS A 138 -0.78 0.64 -10.72
CA HIS A 138 -0.52 -0.58 -11.47
C HIS A 138 0.83 -0.48 -12.18
N LEU A 139 1.77 -1.37 -11.84
CA LEU A 139 3.04 -1.49 -12.53
C LEU A 139 2.90 -2.29 -13.83
N ALA A 140 2.17 -3.40 -13.82
CA ALA A 140 2.04 -4.26 -14.99
C ALA A 140 0.76 -5.13 -14.91
N GLY A 141 0.35 -5.72 -16.03
CA GLY A 141 -0.82 -6.62 -16.09
C GLY A 141 -2.09 -6.05 -16.71
N GLY A 142 -3.13 -6.88 -16.73
CA GLY A 142 -4.24 -6.86 -17.69
C GLY A 142 -5.50 -6.08 -17.30
N GLU A 143 -6.10 -5.49 -18.35
CA GLU A 143 -7.41 -4.84 -18.49
C GLU A 143 -7.71 -3.60 -17.64
N PHE A 144 -6.97 -2.52 -17.85
CA PHE A 144 -7.58 -1.19 -17.71
C PHE A 144 -8.56 -0.99 -18.87
N ALA A 145 -9.86 -1.18 -18.63
CA ALA A 145 -10.99 -0.90 -19.52
C ALA A 145 -11.00 -1.54 -20.95
N TYR A 146 -9.89 -2.08 -21.47
CA TYR A 146 -9.73 -2.40 -22.90
C TYR A 146 -8.87 -3.63 -23.26
N GLY A 147 -8.55 -4.55 -22.34
CA GLY A 147 -7.90 -5.80 -22.78
C GLY A 147 -6.40 -5.75 -23.08
N GLN A 148 -5.75 -4.59 -22.93
CA GLN A 148 -4.39 -4.38 -23.43
C GLN A 148 -3.31 -4.91 -22.47
N PRO A 149 -2.34 -5.71 -22.96
CA PRO A 149 -1.22 -6.12 -22.15
C PRO A 149 -0.33 -4.91 -21.82
N SER A 150 0.24 -4.88 -20.62
CA SER A 150 1.21 -3.86 -20.22
C SER A 150 2.37 -4.47 -19.44
N TRP A 151 3.55 -3.90 -19.64
CA TRP A 151 4.78 -4.24 -18.93
C TRP A 151 5.43 -2.97 -18.40
N SER A 152 6.38 -3.09 -17.48
CA SER A 152 7.12 -1.94 -16.95
C SER A 152 8.62 -2.17 -16.95
N LEU A 153 9.39 -1.16 -17.31
CA LEU A 153 10.79 -1.08 -16.94
C LEU A 153 10.89 -0.50 -15.52
N VAL A 154 11.49 -1.24 -14.60
CA VAL A 154 11.62 -0.86 -13.18
C VAL A 154 13.09 -0.65 -12.83
N GLU A 155 13.37 0.42 -12.11
CA GLU A 155 14.67 0.77 -11.51
C GLU A 155 14.54 0.82 -9.98
N ILE A 156 15.45 0.16 -9.27
CA ILE A 156 15.56 0.28 -7.81
C ILE A 156 16.37 1.53 -7.50
N VAL A 157 15.72 2.59 -7.04
CA VAL A 157 16.37 3.89 -6.79
C VAL A 157 17.03 3.95 -5.42
N ALA A 158 16.37 3.39 -4.41
CA ALA A 158 16.88 3.33 -3.04
C ALA A 158 16.29 2.14 -2.31
N ALA A 159 17.02 1.65 -1.30
CA ALA A 159 16.55 0.65 -0.34
C ALA A 159 17.12 1.01 1.03
N CYS A 160 16.28 0.97 2.05
CA CYS A 160 16.62 1.32 3.42
C CYS A 160 15.91 0.38 4.39
N PRO A 161 16.58 -0.06 5.48
CA PRO A 161 15.91 -0.79 6.54
C PRO A 161 14.72 0.01 7.07
N ALA A 162 13.60 -0.68 7.27
CA ALA A 162 12.37 -0.05 7.75
C ALA A 162 11.73 -0.86 8.86
N ASP A 163 11.15 -0.12 9.80
CA ASP A 163 10.36 -0.65 10.90
C ASP A 163 8.88 -0.58 10.56
N PHE A 164 8.15 -1.64 10.89
CA PHE A 164 6.72 -1.75 10.69
C PHE A 164 6.00 -1.74 12.03
N PHE A 165 5.06 -0.82 12.18
CA PHE A 165 4.31 -0.64 13.41
C PHE A 165 2.82 -0.83 13.16
N THR A 166 2.17 -1.59 14.02
CA THR A 166 0.72 -1.72 14.06
C THR A 166 0.19 -1.33 15.42
N ARG A 167 -1.02 -0.78 15.43
CA ARG A 167 -1.73 -0.38 16.63
C ARG A 167 -3.20 -0.63 16.44
N TRP A 168 -3.88 -0.98 17.51
CA TRP A 168 -5.33 -1.05 17.49
C TRP A 168 -5.92 -0.59 18.82
N ALA A 169 -7.17 -0.17 18.77
CA ALA A 169 -7.96 0.20 19.93
C ALA A 169 -9.42 -0.14 19.68
N ARG A 170 -10.14 -0.58 20.71
CA ARG A 170 -11.58 -0.80 20.59
C ARG A 170 -12.32 0.52 20.79
N MET A 171 -13.09 0.94 19.81
CA MET A 171 -13.94 2.13 19.89
C MET A 171 -15.41 1.71 20.04
N ARG A 172 -16.10 2.38 20.97
CA ARG A 172 -17.56 2.37 21.04
C ARG A 172 -18.09 3.67 20.45
N GLN A 173 -18.77 3.57 19.32
CA GLN A 173 -19.47 4.68 18.68
C GLN A 173 -20.92 4.73 19.14
N TRP A 174 -21.38 5.93 19.47
CA TRP A 174 -22.75 6.17 19.94
C TRP A 174 -23.57 6.88 18.86
N GLY A 175 -24.87 6.66 18.84
CA GLY A 175 -25.79 7.31 17.92
C GLY A 175 -27.23 7.15 18.37
N PHE A 176 -28.15 7.59 17.52
CA PHE A 176 -29.58 7.37 17.75
C PHE A 176 -30.24 6.86 16.46
N VAL A 177 -31.26 6.03 16.63
CA VAL A 177 -32.15 5.63 15.53
C VAL A 177 -33.41 6.47 15.65
N GLY A 178 -33.63 7.40 14.72
CA GLY A 178 -34.92 8.04 14.57
C GLY A 178 -35.91 7.05 13.97
N ASN A 179 -37.05 6.80 14.63
CA ASN A 179 -38.14 6.07 14.01
C ASN A 179 -39.22 7.03 13.47
N LEU A 180 -40.09 6.50 12.61
CA LEU A 180 -41.22 7.23 12.01
C LEU A 180 -42.29 7.69 13.03
N PHE A 181 -42.16 7.33 14.32
CA PHE A 181 -43.13 7.59 15.38
C PHE A 181 -42.57 8.46 16.53
N GLY A 182 -41.44 9.15 16.32
CA GLY A 182 -40.93 10.15 17.25
C GLY A 182 -40.21 9.61 18.50
N SER A 183 -39.96 8.31 18.62
CA SER A 183 -39.10 7.77 19.68
C SER A 183 -37.67 7.56 19.16
N ALA A 184 -36.70 8.14 19.85
CA ALA A 184 -35.27 7.85 19.63
C ALA A 184 -34.82 6.80 20.65
N TRP A 185 -34.12 5.77 20.20
CA TRP A 185 -33.44 4.81 21.07
C TRP A 185 -31.94 4.94 20.90
N ASP A 186 -31.20 4.85 22.01
CA ASP A 186 -29.75 4.82 21.99
C ASP A 186 -29.27 3.61 21.19
N THR A 187 -28.47 3.88 20.17
CA THR A 187 -27.73 2.83 19.47
C THR A 187 -26.24 3.02 19.75
N SER A 188 -25.55 1.91 19.95
CA SER A 188 -24.10 1.94 20.05
C SER A 188 -23.53 0.81 19.23
N ARG A 189 -22.49 1.09 18.47
CA ARG A 189 -21.70 0.05 17.83
C ARG A 189 -20.30 0.00 18.39
N SER A 190 -19.71 -1.18 18.43
CA SER A 190 -18.32 -1.37 18.81
C SER A 190 -17.53 -1.93 17.65
N GLY A 191 -16.35 -1.40 17.44
CA GLY A 191 -15.43 -1.84 16.41
C GLY A 191 -13.99 -1.54 16.78
N ASP A 192 -13.07 -2.09 16.00
CA ASP A 192 -11.65 -1.89 16.16
C ASP A 192 -11.21 -0.72 15.29
N LEU A 193 -10.53 0.25 15.90
CA LEU A 193 -9.68 1.21 15.22
C LEU A 193 -8.31 0.56 15.01
N LYS A 194 -7.76 0.70 13.81
CA LYS A 194 -6.47 0.15 13.42
C LYS A 194 -5.61 1.22 12.76
N TRP A 195 -4.32 1.19 13.06
CA TRP A 195 -3.30 2.04 12.45
C TRP A 195 -2.10 1.21 12.07
N THR A 196 -1.50 1.59 10.95
CA THR A 196 -0.25 1.03 10.46
C THR A 196 0.71 2.15 10.13
N SER A 197 1.99 1.99 10.46
CA SER A 197 3.03 2.85 9.90
C SER A 197 4.27 2.06 9.50
N ILE A 198 4.96 2.58 8.48
CA ILE A 198 6.29 2.16 8.06
C ILE A 198 7.21 3.35 8.26
N GLU A 199 8.32 3.16 8.96
CA GLU A 199 9.31 4.20 9.22
C GLU A 199 10.69 3.70 8.76
N ALA A 200 11.42 4.52 8.02
CA ALA A 200 12.72 4.15 7.48
C ALA A 200 13.69 5.33 7.56
N LYS A 201 14.97 5.01 7.72
CA LYS A 201 16.08 5.97 7.60
C LYS A 201 16.81 5.70 6.30
N CYS A 202 16.51 6.52 5.29
CA CYS A 202 17.04 6.37 3.94
C CYS A 202 18.20 7.35 3.72
N PRO A 203 19.16 7.01 2.84
CA PRO A 203 20.19 7.95 2.41
C PRO A 203 19.56 9.23 1.83
N ALA A 204 20.35 10.31 1.81
CA ALA A 204 19.95 11.51 1.09
C ALA A 204 19.57 11.18 -0.37
N PRO A 205 18.57 11.84 -0.96
CA PRO A 205 17.87 13.02 -0.44
C PRO A 205 16.65 12.73 0.43
N ASP A 206 16.30 11.46 0.65
CA ASP A 206 15.03 11.09 1.26
C ASP A 206 15.05 11.22 2.80
N GLY A 207 16.17 10.89 3.45
CA GLY A 207 16.31 11.06 4.90
C GLY A 207 15.33 10.17 5.67
N GLU A 208 14.61 10.74 6.64
CA GLU A 208 13.60 10.01 7.41
C GLU A 208 12.28 9.96 6.64
N VAL A 209 11.84 8.74 6.31
CA VAL A 209 10.60 8.48 5.57
C VAL A 209 9.62 7.78 6.51
N ARG A 210 8.39 8.32 6.59
CA ARG A 210 7.29 7.70 7.32
C ARG A 210 6.03 7.65 6.48
N PHE A 211 5.48 6.45 6.34
CA PHE A 211 4.16 6.22 5.75
C PHE A 211 3.20 5.76 6.83
N MET A 212 1.97 6.28 6.84
CA MET A 212 0.98 5.95 7.85
C MET A 212 -0.39 5.74 7.20
N LEU A 213 -1.11 4.72 7.67
CA LEU A 213 -2.47 4.42 7.30
C LEU A 213 -3.31 4.27 8.55
N GLY A 214 -4.42 5.01 8.62
CA GLY A 214 -5.41 4.92 9.70
C GLY A 214 -5.69 6.26 10.38
N PRO A 215 -6.69 6.31 11.29
CA PRO A 215 -7.46 5.17 11.78
C PRO A 215 -8.35 4.51 10.72
N ILE A 216 -8.28 3.19 10.64
CA ILE A 216 -9.25 2.34 9.95
C ILE A 216 -10.19 1.80 11.00
N TYR A 217 -11.49 2.10 10.90
CA TYR A 217 -12.48 1.52 11.79
C TYR A 217 -13.17 0.33 11.15
N TRP A 218 -13.21 -0.77 11.88
CA TRP A 218 -13.83 -2.02 11.47
C TRP A 218 -14.85 -2.48 12.50
N THR A 219 -16.05 -2.82 12.06
CA THR A 219 -17.13 -3.31 12.92
C THR A 219 -17.72 -4.58 12.32
N GLU A 220 -17.77 -5.66 13.10
CA GLU A 220 -18.46 -6.90 12.70
C GLU A 220 -19.99 -6.79 12.82
N GLN A 221 -20.46 -5.73 13.48
CA GLN A 221 -21.89 -5.49 13.68
C GLN A 221 -22.53 -5.01 12.37
N PRO A 222 -23.74 -5.51 12.02
CA PRO A 222 -24.45 -5.05 10.84
C PRO A 222 -24.69 -3.53 10.93
N VAL A 223 -24.72 -2.87 9.78
CA VAL A 223 -25.10 -1.46 9.68
C VAL A 223 -26.49 -1.29 10.28
N VAL A 224 -26.56 -0.71 11.47
CA VAL A 224 -27.82 -0.40 12.13
C VAL A 224 -28.42 0.82 11.41
N PRO A 225 -29.66 0.75 10.89
CA PRO A 225 -30.32 1.94 10.37
C PRO A 225 -30.35 3.04 11.43
N GLY A 226 -29.74 4.18 11.18
CA GLY A 226 -29.64 5.27 12.16
C GLY A 226 -28.48 6.22 11.89
N MET A 227 -28.50 7.41 12.49
CA MET A 227 -27.37 8.34 12.44
C MET A 227 -26.43 8.02 13.59
N LEU A 228 -25.28 7.46 13.25
CA LEU A 228 -24.18 7.38 14.21
C LEU A 228 -23.58 8.77 14.34
N MET A 229 -23.46 9.23 15.58
CA MET A 229 -23.00 10.59 15.88
C MET A 229 -21.65 10.55 16.57
N ALA A 230 -21.09 11.74 16.81
CA ALA A 230 -19.98 11.95 17.72
C ALA A 230 -18.73 11.09 17.43
N TRP A 231 -18.45 10.82 16.14
CA TRP A 231 -17.26 10.09 15.71
C TRP A 231 -15.99 10.64 16.38
N GLU A 232 -15.78 11.95 16.32
CA GLU A 232 -14.62 12.59 16.92
C GLU A 232 -14.51 12.34 18.43
N ALA A 233 -15.62 12.39 19.16
CA ALA A 233 -15.63 12.16 20.61
C ALA A 233 -15.37 10.68 20.94
N SER A 234 -16.01 9.76 20.23
CA SER A 234 -15.75 8.32 20.33
C SER A 234 -14.29 8.00 19.98
N TYR A 235 -13.75 8.59 18.93
CA TYR A 235 -12.36 8.44 18.52
C TYR A 235 -11.38 8.98 19.58
N ARG A 236 -11.60 10.21 20.08
CA ARG A 236 -10.76 10.83 21.11
C ARG A 236 -10.77 10.06 22.44
N SER A 237 -11.84 9.34 22.75
CA SER A 237 -11.93 8.50 23.94
C SER A 237 -11.32 7.11 23.75
N ALA A 238 -11.35 6.58 22.53
CA ALA A 238 -10.76 5.28 22.20
C ALA A 238 -9.26 5.33 21.90
N ARG A 239 -8.71 6.50 21.52
CA ARG A 239 -7.27 6.62 21.23
C ARG A 239 -6.44 6.34 22.49
N PRO A 240 -5.33 5.59 22.39
CA PRO A 240 -4.39 5.39 23.50
C PRO A 240 -3.92 6.72 24.09
N LYS A 241 -3.80 6.80 25.42
CA LYS A 241 -3.25 7.99 26.10
C LYS A 241 -1.72 8.00 25.91
N GLY A 242 -1.22 8.94 25.12
CA GLY A 242 0.20 9.13 24.84
C GLY A 242 0.38 10.02 23.61
N SER A 243 1.51 10.72 23.50
CA SER A 243 1.85 11.51 22.32
C SER A 243 2.23 10.59 21.17
N PHE A 244 1.32 10.36 20.25
CA PHE A 244 1.74 10.24 18.86
C PHE A 244 1.80 11.65 18.25
N PRO A 245 2.67 11.90 17.25
CA PRO A 245 2.49 13.03 16.37
C PRO A 245 1.24 12.72 15.53
N ASP A 246 0.07 12.87 16.16
CA ASP A 246 -1.25 12.62 15.58
C ASP A 246 -1.69 13.78 14.66
N ASP A 247 -0.85 14.78 14.46
CA ASP A 247 -1.07 15.83 13.48
C ASP A 247 -0.07 15.64 12.34
N TYR A 248 -0.50 14.92 11.31
CA TYR A 248 0.11 14.86 9.98
C TYR A 248 1.64 14.63 9.95
N ALA A 249 2.07 13.36 10.00
CA ALA A 249 3.45 13.06 9.63
C ALA A 249 3.63 13.23 8.12
N PHE A 250 4.25 14.36 7.76
CA PHE A 250 4.66 14.73 6.43
C PHE A 250 5.55 13.66 5.80
N VAL A 251 5.22 13.26 4.57
CA VAL A 251 6.19 12.58 3.71
C VAL A 251 7.08 13.67 3.11
N THR A 252 8.33 13.77 3.55
CA THR A 252 9.33 14.60 2.85
C THR A 252 9.98 13.74 1.78
N ILE A 253 9.53 13.86 0.53
CA ILE A 253 10.19 13.24 -0.63
C ILE A 253 10.98 14.32 -1.35
N ASN A 254 12.30 14.15 -1.47
CA ASN A 254 13.20 15.12 -2.11
C ASN A 254 13.04 16.57 -1.56
N GLY A 255 12.90 16.72 -0.23
CA GLY A 255 12.68 18.03 0.40
C GLY A 255 11.28 18.63 0.23
N ARG A 256 10.34 17.91 -0.39
CA ARG A 256 8.92 18.30 -0.47
C ARG A 256 8.10 17.52 0.52
N THR A 257 7.58 18.24 1.49
CA THR A 257 6.54 17.81 2.41
C THR A 257 5.20 17.68 1.66
N LEU A 258 4.77 16.45 1.38
CA LEU A 258 3.44 16.19 0.85
C LEU A 258 2.44 16.15 2.02
N PRO A 259 1.38 16.99 2.01
CA PRO A 259 0.29 16.80 2.94
C PRO A 259 -0.44 15.50 2.58
N THR A 260 -0.57 14.60 3.55
CA THR A 260 -1.68 13.65 3.51
C THR A 260 -2.94 14.50 3.60
N GLN A 261 -3.79 14.50 2.57
CA GLN A 261 -5.01 15.32 2.56
C GLN A 261 -5.81 15.10 3.87
N PRO A 262 -6.34 16.18 4.48
CA PRO A 262 -7.12 16.11 5.71
C PRO A 262 -8.44 15.38 5.52
#